data_AF-A0A1I1B4G4-F1
#
_entry.id   AF-A0A1I1B4G4-F1
#
_cell.length_a   1.000
_cell.length_b   1.000
_cell.length_c   1.000
_cell.angle_alpha   90.00
_cell.angle_beta   90.00
_cell.angle_gamma   90.00
#
_symmetry.space_group_name_H-M   'P 1'
#
loop_
_entity.id
_entity.type
_entity.pdbx_description
1 polymer ?
#
loop_
_entity_poly.entity_id
_entity_poly.type
_entity_poly.pdbx_seq_one_letter_code
_entity_poly.pdbx_strand_id
1 'polypeptide(L)'
;MIWFDIKELERGLINREISDRVIFNYLLGNLILYSISPYLAGSDSPGFLLIFLQIAVTLVITVVGTSRTYEINTSGDRRDYFKRFLSLSFVTGIRLFVFMIIAAIPIGIILGVLGFNPFVNKYSEGLFNLILMAGGGVLYYYMLTNSFKRVSHGHQNQPVVQ
;
A
#
# COMPACT_ATOMS: atom_id res chain seq x y z
N MET A 1 13.60 -0.30 19.32
CA MET A 1 12.46 -1.05 18.74
C MET A 1 12.68 -2.50 19.06
N ILE A 2 11.62 -3.17 19.50
CA ILE A 2 11.69 -4.54 19.98
C ILE A 2 11.47 -5.48 18.79
N TRP A 3 12.46 -5.58 17.88
CA TRP A 3 12.30 -6.37 16.64
C TRP A 3 12.46 -7.88 16.85
N PHE A 4 13.28 -8.27 17.83
CA PHE A 4 13.68 -9.66 18.05
C PHE A 4 13.33 -10.20 19.44
N ASP A 5 12.88 -9.35 20.37
CA ASP A 5 12.46 -9.77 21.72
C ASP A 5 10.92 -9.82 21.81
N ILE A 6 10.36 -10.96 21.46
CA ILE A 6 8.91 -11.15 21.50
C ILE A 6 8.32 -10.98 22.90
N LYS A 7 9.08 -11.28 23.96
CA LYS A 7 8.61 -11.22 25.35
C LYS A 7 8.46 -9.78 25.82
N GLU A 8 9.40 -8.91 25.45
CA GLU A 8 9.32 -7.48 25.74
C GLU A 8 8.14 -6.83 24.98
N LEU A 9 7.90 -7.24 23.72
CA LEU A 9 6.75 -6.79 22.94
C LEU A 9 5.42 -7.24 23.56
N GLU A 10 5.30 -8.51 23.94
CA GLU A 10 4.11 -9.07 24.59
C GLU A 10 3.79 -8.32 25.90
N ARG A 11 4.79 -8.09 26.75
CA ARG A 11 4.62 -7.30 27.98
C ARG A 11 4.13 -5.89 27.69
N GLY A 12 4.76 -5.20 26.74
CA GLY A 12 4.36 -3.84 26.38
C GLY A 12 2.93 -3.78 25.83
N LEU A 13 2.49 -4.80 25.07
CA LEU A 13 1.12 -4.88 24.57
C LEU A 13 0.10 -5.11 25.70
N ILE A 14 0.39 -6.03 26.63
CA ILE A 14 -0.45 -6.30 27.81
C ILE A 14 -0.61 -5.02 28.65
N ASN A 15 0.49 -4.31 28.87
CA ASN A 15 0.53 -3.10 29.69
C ASN A 15 0.05 -1.83 28.95
N ARG A 16 -0.28 -1.93 27.65
CA ARG A 16 -0.66 -0.78 26.79
C ARG A 16 0.43 0.30 26.68
N GLU A 17 1.70 -0.09 26.76
CA GLU A 17 2.87 0.79 26.70
C GLU A 17 3.40 0.98 25.26
N ILE A 18 2.88 0.22 24.29
CA ILE A 18 3.27 0.33 22.89
C ILE A 18 2.60 1.54 22.24
N SER A 19 3.41 2.53 21.87
CA SER A 19 2.95 3.72 21.14
C SER A 19 2.59 3.43 19.68
N ASP A 20 1.72 4.26 19.09
CA ASP A 20 1.36 4.22 17.67
C ASP A 20 2.58 4.33 16.73
N ARG A 21 3.66 4.98 17.17
CA ARG A 21 4.92 5.05 16.40
C ARG A 21 5.59 3.69 16.31
N VAL A 22 5.60 2.94 17.40
CA VAL A 22 6.17 1.59 17.43
C VAL A 22 5.31 0.66 16.56
N ILE A 23 3.99 0.75 16.66
CA ILE A 23 3.05 -0.02 15.81
C ILE A 23 3.24 0.32 14.33
N PHE A 24 3.38 1.60 13.98
CA PHE A 24 3.66 2.02 12.61
C PHE A 24 4.94 1.38 12.06
N ASN A 25 6.03 1.36 12.82
CA ASN A 25 7.27 0.76 12.36
C ASN A 25 7.15 -0.76 12.14
N TYR A 26 6.40 -1.47 13.00
CA TYR A 26 6.11 -2.89 12.78
C TYR A 26 5.27 -3.11 11.53
N LEU A 27 4.23 -2.30 11.32
CA LEU A 27 3.42 -2.36 10.11
C LEU A 27 4.27 -2.10 8.87
N LEU A 28 5.09 -1.05 8.87
CA LEU A 28 5.96 -0.70 7.76
C LEU A 28 6.94 -1.83 7.43
N GLY A 29 7.56 -2.43 8.46
CA GLY A 29 8.42 -3.61 8.30
C GLY A 29 7.69 -4.77 7.65
N ASN A 30 6.47 -5.08 8.10
CA ASN A 30 5.64 -6.13 7.51
C ASN A 30 5.28 -5.83 6.04
N LEU A 31 4.91 -4.59 5.72
CA LEU A 31 4.59 -4.20 4.35
C LEU A 31 5.81 -4.27 3.43
N ILE A 32 7.00 -3.91 3.91
CA ILE A 32 8.25 -4.05 3.17
C ILE A 32 8.55 -5.52 2.89
N LEU A 33 8.48 -6.38 3.91
CA LEU A 33 8.72 -7.83 3.75
C LEU A 33 7.71 -8.46 2.77
N TYR A 34 6.43 -8.11 2.89
CA TYR A 34 5.39 -8.56 1.98
C TYR A 34 5.59 -8.04 0.55
N SER A 35 6.14 -6.83 0.39
CA SER A 35 6.43 -6.24 -0.92
C SER A 35 7.58 -6.96 -1.65
N ILE A 36 8.53 -7.53 -0.90
CA ILE A 36 9.72 -8.18 -1.49
C ILE A 36 9.50 -9.69 -1.69
N SER A 37 8.67 -10.32 -0.86
CA SER A 37 8.49 -11.78 -0.86
C SER A 37 8.12 -12.41 -2.22
N PRO A 38 7.32 -11.78 -3.11
CA PRO A 38 6.99 -12.36 -4.41
C PRO A 38 8.21 -12.52 -5.32
N TYR A 39 9.23 -11.68 -5.14
CA TYR A 39 10.45 -11.69 -5.96
C TYR A 39 11.49 -12.70 -5.47
N LEU A 40 11.33 -13.23 -4.24
CA LEU A 40 12.22 -14.24 -3.67
C LEU A 40 11.86 -15.66 -4.11
N ALA A 41 10.59 -15.92 -4.42
CA ALA A 41 10.05 -17.24 -4.75
C ALA A 41 10.28 -17.67 -6.23
N GLY A 42 11.37 -17.19 -6.83
CA GLY A 42 11.55 -17.07 -8.27
C GLY A 42 11.04 -18.21 -9.16
N SER A 43 10.32 -17.84 -10.22
CA SER A 43 10.24 -18.58 -11.47
C SER A 43 9.80 -17.63 -12.60
N ASP A 44 10.47 -17.72 -13.74
CA ASP A 44 10.16 -17.01 -15.00
C ASP A 44 10.32 -15.49 -15.07
N SER A 45 11.32 -14.94 -14.38
CA SER A 45 11.47 -13.49 -14.34
C SER A 45 12.01 -12.86 -15.65
N PRO A 46 11.50 -11.69 -16.06
CA PRO A 46 12.27 -10.76 -16.88
C PRO A 46 13.61 -10.45 -16.20
N GLY A 47 14.66 -10.16 -16.98
CA GLY A 47 16.04 -10.11 -16.48
C GLY A 47 16.24 -9.32 -15.17
N PHE A 48 17.29 -9.66 -14.42
CA PHE A 48 17.60 -9.16 -13.07
C PHE A 48 17.37 -7.65 -12.84
N LEU A 49 17.71 -6.81 -13.83
CA LEU A 49 17.50 -5.36 -13.76
C LEU A 49 16.02 -4.96 -13.61
N LEU A 50 15.10 -5.66 -14.29
CA LEU A 50 13.68 -5.35 -14.23
C LEU A 50 13.07 -5.76 -12.89
N ILE A 51 13.52 -6.88 -12.31
CA ILE A 51 13.16 -7.29 -10.94
C ILE A 51 13.56 -6.20 -9.95
N PHE A 52 14.83 -5.77 -10.03
CA PHE A 52 15.36 -4.75 -9.14
C PHE A 52 14.55 -3.46 -9.24
N LEU A 53 14.19 -3.06 -10.46
CA LEU A 53 13.34 -1.89 -10.68
C LEU A 53 11.94 -2.07 -10.09
N GLN A 54 11.31 -3.24 -10.27
CA GLN A 54 9.99 -3.55 -9.70
C GLN A 54 10.01 -3.52 -8.17
N ILE A 55 11.04 -4.10 -7.54
CA ILE A 55 11.23 -4.02 -6.08
C ILE A 55 11.40 -2.57 -5.65
N ALA A 56 12.31 -1.82 -6.29
CA ALA A 56 12.60 -0.44 -5.92
C ALA A 56 11.35 0.44 -6.01
N VAL A 57 10.58 0.34 -7.10
CA VAL A 57 9.35 1.11 -7.28
C VAL A 57 8.29 0.72 -6.25
N THR A 58 8.09 -0.58 -6.00
CA THR A 58 7.14 -1.07 -4.99
C THR A 58 7.51 -0.54 -3.59
N LEU A 59 8.79 -0.62 -3.22
CA LEU A 59 9.25 -0.14 -1.93
C LEU A 59 9.06 1.37 -1.78
N VAL A 60 9.40 2.16 -2.80
CA VAL A 60 9.19 3.61 -2.76
C VAL A 60 7.71 3.94 -2.58
N ILE A 61 6.82 3.31 -3.35
CA ILE A 61 5.37 3.54 -3.24
C ILE A 61 4.86 3.14 -1.85
N THR A 62 5.24 1.96 -1.35
CA THR A 62 4.81 1.44 -0.05
C THR A 62 5.30 2.31 1.10
N VAL A 63 6.59 2.68 1.11
CA VAL A 63 7.20 3.49 2.17
C VAL A 63 6.60 4.89 2.17
N VAL A 64 6.56 5.57 1.02
CA VAL A 64 6.03 6.93 0.92
C VAL A 64 4.53 6.94 1.23
N GLY A 65 3.78 5.99 0.67
CA GLY A 65 2.33 5.88 0.87
C GLY A 65 1.96 5.64 2.33
N THR A 66 2.59 4.67 2.98
CA THR A 66 2.32 4.34 4.39
C THR A 66 2.78 5.46 5.32
N SER A 67 3.93 6.08 5.04
CA SER A 67 4.43 7.21 5.83
C SER A 67 3.47 8.39 5.77
N ARG A 68 2.93 8.71 4.59
CA ARG A 68 1.93 9.77 4.44
C ARG A 68 0.65 9.49 5.23
N THR A 69 0.17 8.25 5.25
CA THR A 69 -1.02 7.91 6.07
C THR A 69 -0.75 8.08 7.55
N TYR A 70 0.47 7.77 8.00
CA TYR A 70 0.88 7.96 9.39
C TYR A 70 1.03 9.45 9.75
N GLU A 71 1.66 10.25 8.89
CA GLU A 71 1.77 11.70 9.05
C GLU A 71 0.39 12.35 9.17
N ILE A 72 -0.56 12.00 8.32
CA ILE A 72 -1.93 12.53 8.37
C ILE A 72 -2.66 12.12 9.64
N ASN A 73 -2.48 10.88 10.10
CA ASN A 73 -3.07 10.44 11.36
C ASN A 73 -2.48 11.18 12.55
N THR A 74 -1.16 11.42 12.52
CA THR A 74 -0.45 12.13 13.59
C THR A 74 -0.66 13.66 13.55
N SER A 75 -1.01 14.24 12.41
CA SER A 75 -1.41 15.65 12.31
C SER A 75 -2.84 15.90 12.78
N GLY A 76 -3.71 14.89 12.69
CA GLY A 76 -5.09 14.94 13.17
C GLY A 76 -5.20 14.63 14.68
N ASP A 77 -6.13 13.75 15.03
CA ASP A 77 -6.42 13.38 16.42
C ASP A 77 -5.47 12.36 17.07
N ARG A 78 -4.46 11.87 16.34
CA ARG A 78 -3.35 11.02 16.85
C ARG A 78 -3.78 9.72 17.51
N ARG A 79 -4.89 9.12 17.09
CA ARG A 79 -5.42 7.88 17.69
C ARG A 79 -5.61 6.77 16.68
N ASP A 80 -5.51 5.53 17.18
CA ASP A 80 -5.93 4.30 16.52
C ASP A 80 -5.35 4.11 15.10
N TYR A 81 -4.09 4.51 14.87
CA TYR A 81 -3.50 4.48 13.53
C TYR A 81 -3.65 3.11 12.86
N PHE A 82 -3.30 2.03 13.56
CA PHE A 82 -3.34 0.69 12.99
C PHE A 82 -4.76 0.23 12.63
N LYS A 83 -5.75 0.50 13.51
CA LYS A 83 -7.14 0.15 13.24
C LYS A 83 -7.67 0.88 12.00
N ARG A 84 -7.35 2.18 11.88
CA ARG A 84 -7.70 3.00 10.72
C ARG A 84 -7.01 2.52 9.46
N PHE A 85 -5.71 2.23 9.57
CA PHE A 85 -4.95 1.72 8.45
C PHE A 85 -5.56 0.43 7.93
N LEU A 86 -5.77 -0.56 8.79
CA LEU A 86 -6.30 -1.87 8.38
C LEU A 86 -7.70 -1.75 7.77
N SER A 87 -8.62 -1.05 8.44
CA SER A 87 -10.00 -0.90 7.98
C SER A 87 -10.12 -0.10 6.68
N LEU A 88 -9.46 1.06 6.60
CA LEU A 88 -9.50 1.90 5.39
C LEU A 88 -8.75 1.25 4.23
N SER A 89 -7.63 0.58 4.50
CA SER A 89 -6.85 -0.16 3.49
C SER A 89 -7.69 -1.27 2.87
N PHE A 90 -8.36 -2.07 3.69
CA PHE A 90 -9.20 -3.17 3.21
C PHE A 90 -10.32 -2.68 2.28
N VAL A 91 -11.08 -1.67 2.71
CA VAL A 91 -12.17 -1.10 1.91
C VAL A 91 -11.64 -0.42 0.64
N THR A 92 -10.52 0.29 0.74
CA THR A 92 -9.87 0.93 -0.42
C THR A 92 -9.38 -0.11 -1.42
N GLY A 93 -8.80 -1.21 -0.93
CA GLY A 93 -8.35 -2.34 -1.73
C GLY A 93 -9.49 -2.99 -2.51
N ILE A 94 -10.62 -3.26 -1.85
CA ILE A 94 -11.82 -3.80 -2.52
C ILE A 94 -12.31 -2.85 -3.62
N ARG A 95 -12.44 -1.55 -3.31
CA ARG A 95 -12.91 -0.56 -4.30
C ARG A 95 -11.98 -0.49 -5.51
N LEU A 96 -10.67 -0.46 -5.27
CA LEU A 96 -9.69 -0.44 -6.33
C LEU A 96 -9.72 -1.74 -7.15
N PHE A 97 -9.84 -2.89 -6.50
CA PHE A 97 -9.93 -4.19 -7.17
C PHE A 97 -11.12 -4.25 -8.14
N VAL A 98 -12.31 -3.84 -7.68
CA VAL A 98 -13.51 -3.76 -8.53
C VAL A 98 -13.30 -2.79 -9.68
N PHE A 99 -12.73 -1.61 -9.41
CA PHE A 99 -12.42 -0.62 -10.45
C PHE A 99 -11.45 -1.16 -11.50
N MET A 100 -10.40 -1.87 -11.08
CA MET A 100 -9.41 -2.46 -11.99
C MET A 100 -10.03 -3.56 -12.87
N ILE A 101 -10.94 -4.39 -12.35
CA ILE A 101 -11.68 -5.38 -13.16
C ILE A 101 -12.51 -4.68 -14.24
N ILE A 102 -13.27 -3.65 -13.85
CA ILE A 102 -14.11 -2.91 -14.80
C ILE A 102 -13.26 -2.21 -15.86
N ALA A 103 -12.13 -1.62 -15.46
CA ALA A 103 -11.21 -0.93 -16.36
C ALA A 103 -10.42 -1.89 -17.27
N ALA A 104 -10.17 -3.14 -16.84
CA ALA A 104 -9.41 -4.10 -17.63
C ALA A 104 -10.08 -4.44 -18.97
N ILE A 105 -11.42 -4.49 -19.01
CA ILE A 105 -12.18 -4.81 -20.23
C ILE A 105 -11.95 -3.77 -21.35
N PRO A 106 -12.24 -2.46 -21.16
CA PRO A 106 -12.02 -1.46 -22.19
C PRO A 106 -10.54 -1.31 -22.53
N ILE A 107 -9.64 -1.40 -21.55
CA ILE A 107 -8.19 -1.38 -21.81
C ILE A 107 -7.80 -2.53 -22.73
N GLY A 108 -8.25 -3.76 -22.44
CA GLY A 108 -7.96 -4.93 -23.26
C GLY A 108 -8.46 -4.79 -24.70
N ILE A 109 -9.68 -4.25 -24.89
CA ILE A 109 -10.23 -3.97 -26.23
C ILE A 109 -9.37 -2.95 -26.98
N ILE A 110 -9.01 -1.83 -26.34
CA ILE A 110 -8.18 -0.79 -26.94
C ILE A 110 -6.82 -1.35 -27.38
N LEU A 111 -6.16 -2.11 -26.49
CA LEU A 111 -4.87 -2.73 -26.82
C LEU A 111 -4.99 -3.71 -27.99
N GLY A 112 -6.06 -4.52 -28.02
CA GLY A 112 -6.35 -5.44 -29.11
C GLY A 112 -6.57 -4.74 -30.46
N VAL A 113 -7.35 -3.66 -30.49
CA VAL A 113 -7.60 -2.87 -31.72
C VAL A 113 -6.32 -2.21 -32.24
N LEU A 114 -5.46 -1.74 -31.33
CA LEU A 114 -4.17 -1.14 -31.69
C LEU A 114 -3.10 -2.18 -32.08
N GLY A 115 -3.40 -3.48 -32.00
CA GLY A 115 -2.43 -4.55 -32.24
C GLY A 115 -1.31 -4.60 -31.19
N PHE A 116 -1.47 -3.93 -30.05
CA PHE A 116 -0.48 -3.94 -28.98
C PHE A 116 -0.70 -5.16 -28.08
N ASN A 117 0.25 -6.09 -28.10
CA ASN A 117 0.25 -7.23 -27.20
C ASN A 117 1.41 -7.11 -26.19
N PRO A 118 1.13 -6.77 -24.91
CA PRO A 118 2.17 -6.66 -23.88
C PRO A 118 2.81 -8.01 -23.54
N PHE A 119 2.20 -9.13 -23.91
CA PHE A 119 2.65 -10.49 -23.59
C PHE A 119 3.49 -11.13 -24.71
N VAL A 120 3.99 -10.34 -25.67
CA VAL A 120 4.82 -10.86 -26.78
C VAL A 120 6.15 -11.41 -26.27
N ASN A 121 6.74 -10.79 -25.25
CA ASN A 121 7.94 -11.31 -24.60
C ASN A 121 7.97 -10.93 -23.12
N LYS A 122 8.82 -11.61 -22.34
CA LYS A 122 8.94 -11.39 -20.89
C LYS A 122 9.32 -9.95 -20.52
N TYR A 123 10.10 -9.26 -21.36
CA TYR A 123 10.51 -7.87 -21.11
C TYR A 123 9.34 -6.90 -21.25
N SER A 124 8.55 -7.01 -22.33
CA SER A 124 7.35 -6.20 -22.53
C SER A 124 6.30 -6.47 -21.45
N GLU A 125 6.13 -7.74 -21.08
CA GLU A 125 5.21 -8.15 -20.03
C GLU A 125 5.64 -7.55 -18.68
N GLY A 126 6.92 -7.67 -18.34
CA GLY A 126 7.45 -7.11 -17.10
C GLY A 126 7.35 -5.59 -17.01
N LEU A 127 7.52 -4.87 -18.12
CA LEU A 127 7.32 -3.42 -18.18
C LEU A 127 5.84 -3.05 -18.04
N PHE A 128 4.96 -3.78 -18.72
CA PHE A 128 3.52 -3.59 -18.61
C PHE A 128 3.03 -3.83 -17.17
N ASN A 129 3.49 -4.93 -16.55
CA ASN A 129 3.21 -5.25 -15.15
C ASN A 129 3.75 -4.18 -14.21
N LEU A 130 4.97 -3.66 -14.45
CA LEU A 130 5.53 -2.56 -13.67
C LEU A 130 4.67 -1.30 -13.75
N ILE A 131 4.20 -0.92 -14.94
CA ILE A 131 3.33 0.25 -15.14
C ILE A 131 2.00 0.06 -14.40
N LEU A 132 1.34 -1.09 -14.56
CA LEU A 132 0.08 -1.37 -13.89
C LEU A 132 0.23 -1.39 -12.36
N MET A 133 1.28 -2.04 -11.86
CA MET A 133 1.59 -2.10 -10.43
C MET A 133 1.89 -0.72 -9.87
N ALA A 134 2.73 0.07 -10.54
CA ALA A 134 3.09 1.42 -10.10
C ALA A 134 1.86 2.34 -10.12
N GLY A 135 1.11 2.36 -11.22
CA GLY A 135 -0.11 3.15 -11.36
C GLY A 135 -1.17 2.75 -10.34
N GLY A 136 -1.42 1.45 -10.18
CA GLY A 136 -2.35 0.91 -9.19
C GLY A 136 -1.93 1.23 -7.76
N GLY A 137 -0.65 1.11 -7.42
CA GLY A 137 -0.11 1.44 -6.10
C GLY A 137 -0.22 2.93 -5.77
N VAL A 138 0.10 3.81 -6.74
CA VAL A 138 -0.08 5.26 -6.58
C VAL A 138 -1.56 5.61 -6.38
N LEU A 139 -2.45 5.04 -7.20
CA LEU A 139 -3.89 5.27 -7.09
C LEU A 139 -4.44 4.75 -5.75
N TYR A 140 -4.00 3.57 -5.32
CA TYR A 140 -4.33 2.98 -4.02
C TYR A 140 -3.98 3.93 -2.87
N TYR A 141 -2.71 4.35 -2.78
CA TYR A 141 -2.28 5.23 -1.69
C TYR A 141 -2.89 6.63 -1.80
N TYR A 142 -3.18 7.12 -2.99
CA TYR A 142 -3.95 8.35 -3.17
C TYR A 142 -5.35 8.23 -2.54
N MET A 143 -6.09 7.17 -2.86
CA MET A 143 -7.42 6.91 -2.29
C MET A 143 -7.36 6.70 -0.77
N LEU A 144 -6.37 5.96 -0.28
CA LEU A 144 -6.18 5.68 1.14
C LEU A 144 -5.85 6.96 1.92
N THR A 145 -4.89 7.74 1.43
CA THR A 145 -4.48 9.04 2.00
C THR A 145 -5.67 10.00 2.11
N ASN A 146 -6.49 10.09 1.06
CA ASN A 146 -7.70 10.91 1.07
C ASN A 146 -8.72 10.43 2.11
N SER A 147 -8.80 9.12 2.33
CA SER A 147 -9.67 8.54 3.36
C SER A 147 -9.17 8.86 4.77
N PHE A 148 -7.86 8.78 5.01
CA PHE A 148 -7.23 9.22 6.25
C PHE A 148 -7.48 10.70 6.54
N LYS A 149 -7.34 11.58 5.54
CA LYS A 149 -7.64 13.01 5.73
C LYS A 149 -9.05 13.25 6.25
N ARG A 150 -10.05 12.58 5.67
CA ARG A 150 -11.46 12.70 6.07
C ARG A 150 -11.73 12.21 7.48
N VAL A 151 -11.13 11.08 7.88
CA VAL A 151 -11.36 10.50 9.22
C VAL A 151 -10.59 11.27 10.29
N SER A 152 -9.31 11.58 10.06
CA SER A 152 -8.45 12.23 11.06
C SER A 152 -8.76 13.71 11.30
N HIS A 153 -9.37 14.40 10.33
CA HIS A 153 -9.74 15.82 10.46
C HIS A 153 -11.27 16.04 10.50
N GLY A 154 -12.08 14.98 10.37
CA GLY A 154 -13.54 15.08 10.29
C GLY A 154 -14.21 15.64 11.55
N HIS A 155 -13.55 15.58 12.71
CA HIS A 155 -14.06 16.15 13.95
C HIS A 155 -13.85 17.68 14.08
N GLN A 156 -12.99 18.29 13.27
CA GLN A 156 -12.76 19.75 13.31
C GLN A 156 -13.86 20.55 12.58
N ASN A 157 -14.68 19.90 11.75
CA ASN A 157 -15.68 20.55 10.89
C ASN A 157 -17.14 20.21 11.27
N GLN A 158 -17.38 19.58 12.43
CA GLN A 158 -18.76 19.39 12.91
C GLN A 158 -19.19 20.64 13.67
N PRO A 159 -20.32 21.28 13.31
CA PRO A 159 -20.85 22.38 14.11
C PRO A 159 -21.15 21.85 15.50
N VAL A 160 -20.75 22.63 16.52
CA VAL A 160 -21.13 22.38 17.91
C VAL A 160 -22.65 22.41 17.95
N VAL A 161 -23.27 21.24 18.06
CA VAL A 161 -24.71 21.16 18.37
C VAL A 161 -24.83 21.64 19.81
N GLN A 162 -25.27 22.89 19.97
CA GLN A 162 -25.68 23.48 21.25
C GLN A 162 -27.07 22.97 21.64
#